data_AF-A0A928JS63-F1
#
_entry.id   AF-A0A928JS63-F1
#
_cell.length_a   1.000
_cell.length_b   1.000
_cell.length_c   1.000
_cell.angle_alpha   90.00
_cell.angle_beta   90.00
_cell.angle_gamma   90.00
#
_symmetry.space_group_name_H-M   'P 1'
#
loop_
_entity.id
_entity.type
_entity.pdbx_description
1 polymer ?
#
loop_
_entity_poly.entity_id
_entity_poly.type
_entity_poly.pdbx_seq_one_letter_code
_entity_poly.pdbx_strand_id
1 'polypeptide(L)'
;MNNYSLQDILGMIVSDYNRVFDVEPINANYIITDNMKDEYFKLRPDVAKKEPLKMNTLNRYNGVTVCPRSVGEDFNILINKDLMLKYLNDNNATWVGTIVHETTHARDYTDFALLINAQDYDDILSISKNLPFQLWTEFNARSKGYYFVRKYSFDNMFDYSQVTDIVNVELPAQLELLQNDCTSTIDYVQKAYYIAQFLGRLHALQIIFPNHFTDEYINEYQYFSDNQWIKDWYWFLSNNLSVEKLYKNQNEMIKILEENLFIL
;
A
#
# COMPACT_ATOMS: atom_id res chain seq x y z
N MET A 1 23.46 -22.22 14.67
CA MET A 1 22.35 -21.42 14.12
C MET A 1 22.83 -19.99 14.08
N ASN A 2 22.88 -19.36 12.90
CA ASN A 2 23.24 -17.94 12.83
C ASN A 2 22.11 -17.13 13.46
N ASN A 3 22.41 -16.41 14.54
CA ASN A 3 21.48 -15.46 15.13
C ASN A 3 21.47 -14.23 14.22
N TYR A 4 20.51 -14.16 13.30
CA TYR A 4 20.26 -12.96 12.52
C TYR A 4 19.75 -11.85 13.45
N SER A 5 20.30 -10.64 13.30
CA SER A 5 19.71 -9.46 13.90
C SER A 5 18.40 -9.10 13.18
N LEU A 6 17.57 -8.28 13.82
CA LEU A 6 16.35 -7.75 13.18
C LEU A 6 16.68 -6.95 11.92
N GLN A 7 17.82 -6.27 11.90
CA GLN A 7 18.31 -5.55 10.72
C GLN A 7 18.65 -6.49 9.57
N ASP A 8 19.23 -7.67 9.86
CA ASP A 8 19.52 -8.67 8.84
C ASP A 8 18.23 -9.22 8.23
N ILE A 9 17.22 -9.49 9.07
CA ILE A 9 15.90 -9.96 8.63
C ILE A 9 15.21 -8.92 7.74
N LEU A 10 15.26 -7.64 8.13
CA LEU A 10 14.77 -6.53 7.30
C LEU A 10 15.47 -6.51 5.94
N GLY A 11 16.81 -6.59 5.93
CA GLY A 11 17.60 -6.62 4.70
C GLY A 11 17.25 -7.81 3.80
N MET A 12 16.98 -8.98 4.38
CA MET A 12 16.53 -10.16 3.63
C MET A 12 15.16 -9.95 2.98
N ILE A 13 14.19 -9.38 3.71
CA ILE A 13 12.85 -9.09 3.18
C ILE A 13 12.94 -8.10 2.01
N VAL A 14 13.71 -7.02 2.16
CA VAL A 14 13.87 -5.99 1.13
C VAL A 14 14.61 -6.53 -0.10
N SER A 15 15.67 -7.34 0.11
CA SER A 15 16.37 -8.01 -0.99
C SER A 15 15.44 -8.96 -1.75
N ASP A 16 14.58 -9.68 -1.03
CA ASP A 16 13.60 -10.58 -1.61
C ASP A 16 12.50 -9.81 -2.37
N TYR A 17 12.05 -8.66 -1.85
CA TYR A 17 11.17 -7.71 -2.56
C TYR A 17 11.78 -7.27 -3.89
N ASN A 18 13.02 -6.79 -3.87
CA ASN A 18 13.74 -6.34 -5.07
C ASN A 18 13.84 -7.45 -6.13
N ARG A 19 14.14 -8.67 -5.69
CA ARG A 19 14.24 -9.84 -6.57
C ARG A 19 12.89 -10.27 -7.14
N VAL A 20 11.82 -10.29 -6.32
CA VAL A 20 10.49 -10.74 -6.76
C VAL A 20 9.91 -9.79 -7.80
N PHE A 21 10.08 -8.48 -7.62
CA PHE A 21 9.51 -7.47 -8.49
C PHE A 21 10.49 -6.92 -9.52
N ASP A 22 11.70 -7.48 -9.60
CA ASP A 22 12.76 -7.07 -10.53
C ASP A 22 13.02 -5.56 -10.50
N VAL A 23 13.24 -5.04 -9.29
CA VAL A 23 13.49 -3.61 -9.05
C VAL A 23 14.83 -3.38 -8.40
N GLU A 24 15.48 -2.28 -8.79
CA GLU A 24 16.71 -1.83 -8.17
C GLU A 24 16.52 -1.47 -6.68
N PRO A 25 17.50 -1.76 -5.82
CA PRO A 25 17.47 -1.35 -4.42
C PRO A 25 17.28 0.16 -4.26
N ILE A 26 16.42 0.54 -3.31
CA ILE A 26 16.26 1.94 -2.89
C ILE A 26 17.02 2.21 -1.60
N ASN A 27 17.57 3.43 -1.49
CA ASN A 27 18.15 3.90 -0.25
C ASN A 27 17.03 4.29 0.73
N ALA A 28 16.78 3.42 1.70
CA ALA A 28 15.82 3.66 2.77
C ALA A 28 16.37 3.19 4.11
N ASN A 29 16.20 4.04 5.13
CA ASN A 29 16.52 3.72 6.51
C ASN A 29 15.27 3.17 7.21
N TYR A 30 15.35 1.97 7.76
CA TYR A 30 14.24 1.35 8.50
C TYR A 30 14.40 1.64 9.99
N ILE A 31 13.42 2.33 10.59
CA ILE A 31 13.46 2.79 11.97
C ILE A 31 12.30 2.16 12.73
N ILE A 32 12.60 1.20 13.59
CA ILE A 32 11.62 0.59 14.50
C ILE A 32 11.53 1.45 15.75
N THR A 33 10.35 2.00 16.03
CA THR A 33 10.17 3.01 17.07
C THR A 33 8.95 2.73 17.95
N ASP A 34 9.09 3.10 19.23
CA ASP A 34 8.00 3.11 20.21
C ASP A 34 7.02 4.27 19.93
N ASN A 35 7.46 5.32 19.21
CA ASN A 35 6.62 6.48 18.89
C ASN A 35 6.96 7.04 17.50
N MET A 36 6.15 6.68 16.50
CA MET A 36 6.33 7.15 15.12
C MET A 36 6.11 8.65 14.99
N LYS A 37 5.20 9.25 15.77
CA LYS A 37 4.98 10.70 15.75
C LYS A 37 6.27 11.45 16.11
N ASP A 38 6.92 11.07 17.20
CA ASP A 38 8.12 11.76 17.67
C ASP A 38 9.28 11.60 16.68
N GLU A 39 9.47 10.40 16.12
CA GLU A 39 10.48 10.17 15.07
C GLU A 39 10.17 10.96 13.79
N TYR A 40 8.91 11.00 13.34
CA TYR A 40 8.51 11.81 12.20
C TYR A 40 8.81 13.29 12.44
N PHE A 41 8.52 13.82 13.64
CA PHE A 41 8.83 15.21 13.99
C PHE A 41 10.33 15.52 13.98
N LYS A 42 11.21 14.56 14.28
CA LYS A 42 12.67 14.74 14.16
C LYS A 42 13.10 14.82 12.70
N LEU A 43 12.50 13.99 11.84
CA LEU A 43 12.86 13.87 10.43
C LEU A 43 12.29 15.00 9.57
N ARG A 44 11.01 15.31 9.72
CA ARG A 44 10.26 16.32 8.92
C ARG A 44 9.42 17.25 9.80
N PRO A 45 10.04 18.05 10.68
CA PRO A 45 9.32 18.98 11.57
C PRO A 45 8.50 20.02 10.81
N ASP A 46 8.90 20.35 9.59
CA ASP A 46 8.24 21.29 8.69
C ASP A 46 6.90 20.76 8.17
N VAL A 47 6.81 19.46 7.85
CA VAL A 47 5.57 18.78 7.42
C VAL A 47 4.69 18.48 8.63
N ALA A 48 5.28 17.96 9.70
CA ALA A 48 4.56 17.57 10.90
C ALA A 48 3.76 18.72 11.53
N LYS A 49 4.29 19.96 11.47
CA LYS A 49 3.60 21.18 11.94
C LYS A 49 2.42 21.59 11.05
N LYS A 50 2.45 21.27 9.75
CA LYS A 50 1.38 21.61 8.79
C LYS A 50 0.20 20.62 8.88
N GLU A 51 0.46 19.38 9.29
CA GLU A 51 -0.54 18.30 9.32
C GLU A 51 -0.79 17.73 10.74
N PRO A 52 -1.18 18.55 11.74
CA PRO A 52 -1.27 18.12 13.13
C PRO A 52 -2.29 16.99 13.37
N LEU A 53 -3.37 16.93 12.57
CA LEU A 53 -4.38 15.88 12.67
C LEU A 53 -3.82 14.51 12.25
N LYS A 54 -3.09 14.45 11.11
CA LYS A 54 -2.40 13.24 10.66
C LYS A 54 -1.34 12.78 11.66
N MET A 55 -0.58 13.73 12.22
CA MET A 55 0.42 13.39 13.23
C MET A 55 -0.20 12.78 14.50
N ASN A 56 -1.43 13.13 14.85
CA ASN A 56 -2.12 12.56 16.01
C ASN A 56 -2.63 11.13 15.80
N THR A 57 -2.79 10.70 14.55
CA THR A 57 -3.19 9.32 14.23
C THR A 57 -2.01 8.42 13.91
N LEU A 58 -0.80 8.97 13.75
CA LEU A 58 0.34 8.25 13.19
C LEU A 58 0.64 6.92 13.91
N ASN A 59 0.64 6.92 15.25
CA ASN A 59 0.91 5.72 16.06
C ASN A 59 -0.18 4.64 15.98
N ARG A 60 -1.28 4.86 15.26
CA ARG A 60 -2.30 3.84 14.97
C ARG A 60 -1.95 2.98 13.77
N TYR A 61 -1.05 3.43 12.90
CA TYR A 61 -0.62 2.69 11.72
C TYR A 61 0.52 1.73 12.05
N ASN A 62 0.68 0.69 11.22
CA ASN A 62 1.76 -0.29 11.34
C ASN A 62 3.12 0.30 10.95
N GLY A 63 3.14 1.23 10.00
CA GLY A 63 4.32 1.90 9.49
C GLY A 63 3.95 3.16 8.72
N VAL A 64 4.98 3.92 8.34
CA VAL A 64 4.84 5.07 7.44
C VAL A 64 6.15 5.37 6.73
N THR A 65 6.05 5.69 5.45
CA THR A 65 7.14 6.22 4.64
C THR A 65 7.28 7.72 4.85
N VAL A 66 8.46 8.16 5.25
CA VAL A 66 8.84 9.57 5.40
C VAL A 66 9.74 9.94 4.24
N CYS A 67 9.17 10.67 3.27
CA CYS A 67 9.93 11.20 2.16
C CYS A 67 10.95 12.23 2.67
N PRO A 68 12.18 12.20 2.13
CA PRO A 68 13.13 13.26 2.39
C PRO A 68 12.63 14.56 1.75
N ARG A 69 13.33 15.67 1.98
CA ARG A 69 12.93 16.92 1.35
C ARG A 69 13.30 16.92 -0.12
N SER A 70 14.56 16.61 -0.43
CA SER A 70 15.08 16.70 -1.78
C SER A 70 15.17 15.33 -2.44
N VAL A 71 14.96 15.30 -3.77
CA VAL A 71 15.18 14.10 -4.57
C VAL A 71 16.66 13.70 -4.52
N GLY A 72 16.93 12.41 -4.32
CA GLY A 72 18.29 11.87 -4.17
C GLY A 72 18.77 11.71 -2.74
N GLU A 73 18.03 12.23 -1.75
CA GLU A 73 18.23 11.91 -0.34
C GLU A 73 17.56 10.56 0.04
N ASP A 74 17.96 10.00 1.18
CA ASP A 74 17.47 8.71 1.64
C ASP A 74 16.07 8.82 2.26
N PHE A 75 15.21 7.85 1.95
CA PHE A 75 13.92 7.70 2.62
C PHE A 75 14.10 7.20 4.05
N ASN A 76 13.13 7.49 4.91
CA ASN A 76 13.03 6.85 6.22
C ASN A 76 11.69 6.12 6.31
N ILE A 77 11.71 4.84 6.65
CA ILE A 77 10.54 4.01 6.87
C ILE A 77 10.41 3.78 8.36
N LEU A 78 9.39 4.37 8.97
CA LEU A 78 9.09 4.18 10.38
C LEU A 78 8.21 2.95 10.54
N ILE A 79 8.53 2.09 11.50
CA ILE A 79 7.77 0.89 11.83
C ILE A 79 7.33 0.97 13.28
N ASN A 80 6.04 0.78 13.52
CA ASN A 80 5.46 0.75 14.85
C ASN A 80 5.89 -0.54 15.57
N LYS A 81 6.75 -0.38 16.57
CA LYS A 81 7.35 -1.51 17.29
C LYS A 81 6.30 -2.34 18.02
N ASP A 82 5.33 -1.72 18.68
CA ASP A 82 4.33 -2.45 19.47
C ASP A 82 3.45 -3.33 18.58
N LEU A 83 3.02 -2.80 17.44
CA LEU A 83 2.24 -3.56 16.46
C LEU A 83 3.08 -4.66 15.80
N MET A 84 4.33 -4.37 15.44
CA MET A 84 5.26 -5.37 14.90
C MET A 84 5.46 -6.53 15.89
N LEU A 85 5.73 -6.24 17.16
CA LEU A 85 5.91 -7.26 18.20
C LEU A 85 4.63 -8.07 18.42
N LYS A 86 3.46 -7.42 18.37
CA LYS A 86 2.17 -8.13 18.42
C LYS A 86 2.05 -9.13 17.28
N TYR A 87 2.29 -8.73 16.02
CA TYR A 87 2.21 -9.65 14.88
C TYR A 87 3.24 -10.78 14.95
N LEU A 88 4.45 -10.51 15.44
CA LEU A 88 5.45 -11.55 15.67
C LEU A 88 4.99 -12.58 16.70
N ASN A 89 4.41 -12.12 17.82
CA ASN A 89 3.87 -13.00 18.86
C ASN A 89 2.67 -13.82 18.39
N ASP A 90 1.85 -13.24 17.51
CA ASP A 90 0.68 -13.89 16.91
C ASP A 90 1.04 -14.81 15.72
N ASN A 91 2.34 -14.99 15.41
CA ASN A 91 2.84 -15.71 14.23
C ASN A 91 2.19 -15.24 12.92
N ASN A 92 2.04 -13.93 12.78
CA ASN A 92 1.34 -13.29 11.67
C ASN A 92 2.33 -12.46 10.85
N ALA A 93 2.46 -12.76 9.55
CA ALA A 93 3.41 -12.06 8.67
C ALA A 93 2.98 -10.63 8.24
N THR A 94 1.95 -10.05 8.85
CA THR A 94 1.48 -8.68 8.54
C THR A 94 2.60 -7.65 8.64
N TRP A 95 3.54 -7.80 9.59
CA TRP A 95 4.68 -6.90 9.72
C TRP A 95 5.63 -6.94 8.49
N VAL A 96 5.79 -8.11 7.85
CA VAL A 96 6.51 -8.26 6.57
C VAL A 96 5.79 -7.49 5.48
N GLY A 97 4.46 -7.61 5.43
CA GLY A 97 3.61 -6.86 4.52
C GLY A 97 3.77 -5.35 4.70
N THR A 98 3.86 -4.86 5.94
CA THR A 98 4.12 -3.44 6.22
C THR A 98 5.47 -2.98 5.68
N ILE A 99 6.55 -3.72 5.91
CA ILE A 99 7.88 -3.39 5.37
C ILE A 99 7.81 -3.23 3.86
N VAL A 100 7.22 -4.21 3.17
CA VAL A 100 7.10 -4.21 1.71
C VAL A 100 6.20 -3.10 1.20
N HIS A 101 5.10 -2.82 1.90
CA HIS A 101 4.18 -1.74 1.57
C HIS A 101 4.89 -0.38 1.60
N GLU A 102 5.56 -0.05 2.70
CA GLU A 102 6.30 1.21 2.83
C GLU A 102 7.51 1.29 1.87
N THR A 103 8.19 0.16 1.63
CA THR A 103 9.28 0.11 0.63
C THR A 103 8.74 0.39 -0.78
N THR A 104 7.54 -0.10 -1.08
CA THR A 104 6.88 0.17 -2.36
C THR A 104 6.55 1.65 -2.50
N HIS A 105 6.07 2.33 -1.46
CA HIS A 105 5.88 3.78 -1.50
C HIS A 105 7.17 4.53 -1.78
N ALA A 106 8.25 4.23 -1.05
CA ALA A 106 9.55 4.88 -1.30
C ALA A 106 9.99 4.74 -2.76
N ARG A 107 9.78 3.55 -3.34
CA ARG A 107 10.09 3.27 -4.75
C ARG A 107 9.19 4.06 -5.70
N ASP A 108 7.88 3.98 -5.50
CA ASP A 108 6.88 4.65 -6.34
C ASP A 108 7.09 6.17 -6.34
N TYR A 109 7.39 6.77 -5.17
CA TYR A 109 7.73 8.19 -5.05
C TYR A 109 9.00 8.53 -5.83
N THR A 110 10.04 7.69 -5.74
CA THR A 110 11.29 7.88 -6.49
C THR A 110 11.05 7.86 -8.00
N ASP A 111 10.35 6.84 -8.48
CA ASP A 111 10.06 6.67 -9.91
C ASP A 111 9.18 7.83 -10.42
N PHE A 112 8.19 8.27 -9.63
CA PHE A 112 7.35 9.42 -9.99
C PHE A 112 8.12 10.73 -10.00
N ALA A 113 8.99 10.96 -9.00
CA ALA A 113 9.83 12.15 -8.95
C ALA A 113 10.74 12.25 -10.18
N LEU A 114 11.36 11.14 -10.58
CA LEU A 114 12.16 11.06 -11.80
C LEU A 114 11.33 11.34 -13.06
N LEU A 115 10.13 10.75 -13.15
CA LEU A 115 9.25 10.90 -14.30
C LEU A 115 8.83 12.35 -14.55
N ILE A 116 8.52 13.10 -13.49
CA ILE A 116 8.09 14.50 -13.59
C ILE A 116 9.23 15.50 -13.42
N ASN A 117 10.48 15.02 -13.29
CA ASN A 117 11.67 15.83 -13.02
C ASN A 117 11.53 16.73 -11.78
N ALA A 118 10.90 16.21 -10.72
CA ALA A 118 10.74 16.92 -9.46
C ALA A 118 12.09 17.12 -8.77
N GLN A 119 12.21 18.21 -8.02
CA GLN A 119 13.40 18.50 -7.19
C GLN A 119 13.11 18.33 -5.69
N ASP A 120 11.83 18.39 -5.30
CA ASP A 120 11.36 18.33 -3.92
C ASP A 120 10.15 17.39 -3.84
N TYR A 121 10.12 16.52 -2.83
CA TYR A 121 9.02 15.58 -2.62
C TYR A 121 7.74 16.25 -2.09
N ASP A 122 7.81 17.45 -1.51
CA ASP A 122 6.64 18.17 -1.02
C ASP A 122 5.65 18.50 -2.14
N ASP A 123 6.15 18.74 -3.35
CA ASP A 123 5.30 18.94 -4.53
C ASP A 123 4.53 17.68 -4.92
N ILE A 124 5.09 16.50 -4.63
CA ILE A 124 4.48 15.20 -4.89
C ILE A 124 3.48 14.82 -3.79
N LEU A 125 3.84 15.10 -2.53
CA LEU A 125 3.01 14.82 -1.35
C LEU A 125 1.70 15.62 -1.30
N SER A 126 1.59 16.69 -2.10
CA SER A 126 0.36 17.47 -2.23
C SER A 126 -0.77 16.65 -2.85
N ILE A 127 -1.67 16.12 -2.01
CA ILE A 127 -2.83 15.32 -2.44
C ILE A 127 -3.66 16.04 -3.52
N SER A 128 -3.92 17.33 -3.36
CA SER A 128 -4.70 18.12 -4.33
C SER A 128 -4.08 18.21 -5.73
N LYS A 129 -2.76 17.99 -5.85
CA LYS A 129 -2.03 18.02 -7.12
C LYS A 129 -1.86 16.61 -7.71
N ASN A 130 -1.68 15.60 -6.86
CA ASN A 130 -1.25 14.27 -7.26
C ASN A 130 -2.19 13.15 -6.80
N LEU A 131 -3.48 13.45 -6.58
CA LEU A 131 -4.46 12.46 -6.09
C LEU A 131 -4.45 11.13 -6.86
N PRO A 132 -4.39 11.11 -8.22
CA PRO A 132 -4.31 9.84 -8.96
C PRO A 132 -3.10 9.00 -8.55
N PHE A 133 -1.94 9.63 -8.40
CA PHE A 133 -0.72 8.97 -7.97
C PHE A 133 -0.79 8.51 -6.51
N GLN A 134 -1.31 9.34 -5.60
CA GLN A 134 -1.46 8.96 -4.19
C GLN A 134 -2.37 7.72 -4.02
N LEU A 135 -3.47 7.65 -4.75
CA LEU A 135 -4.36 6.48 -4.68
C LEU A 135 -3.78 5.26 -5.40
N TRP A 136 -3.08 5.46 -6.52
CA TRP A 136 -2.43 4.37 -7.24
C TRP A 136 -1.30 3.72 -6.43
N THR A 137 -0.47 4.51 -5.75
CA THR A 137 0.64 3.94 -4.95
C THR A 137 0.11 3.13 -3.78
N GLU A 138 -1.03 3.49 -3.19
CA GLU A 138 -1.69 2.70 -2.14
C GLU A 138 -2.18 1.34 -2.63
N PHE A 139 -2.80 1.30 -3.82
CA PHE A 139 -3.17 0.05 -4.48
C PHE A 139 -1.93 -0.83 -4.74
N ASN A 140 -0.89 -0.24 -5.33
CA ASN A 140 0.34 -0.94 -5.69
C ASN A 140 1.06 -1.49 -4.45
N ALA A 141 1.28 -0.63 -3.45
CA ALA A 141 1.91 -0.99 -2.18
C ALA A 141 1.09 -2.03 -1.43
N ARG A 142 -0.24 -1.96 -1.43
CA ARG A 142 -1.08 -2.97 -0.78
C ARG A 142 -1.03 -4.32 -1.50
N SER A 143 -1.04 -4.33 -2.84
CA SER A 143 -0.89 -5.55 -3.62
C SER A 143 0.43 -6.26 -3.31
N LYS A 144 1.56 -5.54 -3.42
CA LYS A 144 2.89 -6.10 -3.14
C LYS A 144 3.07 -6.50 -1.67
N GLY A 145 2.59 -5.67 -0.74
CA GLY A 145 2.62 -5.97 0.69
C GLY A 145 1.85 -7.26 1.01
N TYR A 146 0.63 -7.40 0.50
CA TYR A 146 -0.18 -8.59 0.74
C TYR A 146 0.37 -9.86 0.09
N TYR A 147 0.98 -9.74 -1.10
CA TYR A 147 1.74 -10.83 -1.71
C TYR A 147 2.82 -11.36 -0.77
N PHE A 148 3.55 -10.46 -0.11
CA PHE A 148 4.58 -10.85 0.86
C PHE A 148 4.02 -11.40 2.17
N VAL A 149 2.86 -10.93 2.63
CA VAL A 149 2.14 -11.59 3.75
C VAL A 149 1.88 -13.05 3.42
N ARG A 150 1.35 -13.36 2.23
CA ARG A 150 1.11 -14.74 1.79
C ARG A 150 2.41 -15.53 1.72
N LYS A 151 3.42 -14.97 1.05
CA LYS A 151 4.73 -15.62 0.88
C LYS A 151 5.41 -16.01 2.20
N TYR A 152 5.26 -15.19 3.24
CA TYR A 152 5.90 -15.42 4.54
C TYR A 152 4.98 -16.09 5.57
N SER A 153 3.70 -16.31 5.25
CA SER A 153 2.76 -17.03 6.14
C SER A 153 2.61 -18.50 5.79
N PHE A 154 2.93 -18.90 4.56
CA PHE A 154 2.66 -20.25 4.06
C PHE A 154 3.91 -20.87 3.43
N ASP A 155 4.17 -22.15 3.73
CA ASP A 155 5.24 -22.92 3.10
C ASP A 155 5.09 -22.95 1.57
N ASN A 156 3.84 -23.00 1.09
CA ASN A 156 3.48 -22.83 -0.30
C ASN A 156 2.36 -21.80 -0.45
N MET A 157 2.72 -20.55 -0.73
CA MET A 157 1.75 -19.48 -0.98
C MET A 157 0.80 -19.75 -2.16
N PHE A 158 1.15 -20.67 -3.08
CA PHE A 158 0.34 -21.03 -4.24
C PHE A 158 -0.55 -22.26 -4.01
N ASP A 159 -0.65 -22.76 -2.77
CA ASP A 159 -1.56 -23.86 -2.45
C ASP A 159 -3.03 -23.41 -2.57
N TYR A 160 -3.73 -23.94 -3.58
CA TYR A 160 -5.14 -23.63 -3.86
C TYR A 160 -6.10 -24.14 -2.77
N SER A 161 -5.65 -24.98 -1.82
CA SER A 161 -6.46 -25.33 -0.65
C SER A 161 -6.85 -24.10 0.18
N GLN A 162 -6.05 -23.03 0.12
CA GLN A 162 -6.32 -21.77 0.81
C GLN A 162 -7.54 -21.03 0.25
N VAL A 163 -7.89 -21.23 -1.03
CA VAL A 163 -8.90 -20.44 -1.74
C VAL A 163 -10.26 -20.48 -1.05
N THR A 164 -10.64 -21.63 -0.50
CA THR A 164 -11.91 -21.78 0.22
C THR A 164 -11.99 -20.84 1.42
N ASP A 165 -10.94 -20.74 2.24
CA ASP A 165 -10.93 -19.84 3.39
C ASP A 165 -10.83 -18.37 2.94
N ILE A 166 -10.15 -18.10 1.83
CA ILE A 166 -10.05 -16.75 1.27
C ILE A 166 -11.43 -16.22 0.89
N VAL A 167 -12.18 -17.01 0.12
CA VAL A 167 -13.50 -16.60 -0.40
C VAL A 167 -14.55 -16.55 0.70
N ASN A 168 -14.51 -17.48 1.65
CA ASN A 168 -15.58 -17.62 2.64
C ASN A 168 -15.30 -16.89 3.96
N VAL A 169 -14.05 -16.54 4.27
CA VAL A 169 -13.67 -15.93 5.55
C VAL A 169 -12.94 -14.62 5.33
N GLU A 170 -11.82 -14.62 4.61
CA GLU A 170 -10.99 -13.41 4.52
C GLU A 170 -11.66 -12.29 3.73
N LEU A 171 -12.06 -12.54 2.49
CA LEU A 171 -12.66 -11.51 1.63
C LEU A 171 -13.94 -10.91 2.24
N PRO A 172 -14.88 -11.71 2.81
CA PRO A 172 -16.03 -11.17 3.53
C PRO A 172 -15.65 -10.27 4.70
N ALA A 173 -14.68 -10.68 5.53
CA ALA A 173 -14.22 -9.87 6.66
C ALA A 173 -13.55 -8.57 6.20
N GLN A 174 -12.75 -8.62 5.12
CA GLN A 174 -12.14 -7.42 4.54
C GLN A 174 -13.19 -6.48 3.93
N LEU A 175 -14.25 -7.02 3.35
CA LEU A 175 -15.34 -6.22 2.81
C LEU A 175 -16.16 -5.55 3.92
N GLU A 176 -16.43 -6.25 5.02
CA GLU A 176 -17.08 -5.68 6.20
C GLU A 176 -16.24 -4.54 6.79
N LEU A 177 -14.92 -4.73 6.91
CA LEU A 177 -14.00 -3.67 7.33
C LEU A 177 -14.05 -2.47 6.38
N LEU A 178 -14.00 -2.69 5.06
CA LEU A 178 -14.11 -1.62 4.06
C LEU A 178 -15.42 -0.83 4.21
N GLN A 179 -16.55 -1.52 4.42
CA GLN A 179 -17.85 -0.88 4.61
C GLN A 179 -17.87 -0.03 5.90
N ASN A 180 -17.33 -0.55 7.00
CA ASN A 180 -17.23 0.19 8.26
C ASN A 180 -16.32 1.42 8.12
N ASP A 181 -15.16 1.26 7.48
CA ASP A 181 -14.21 2.35 7.26
C ASP A 181 -14.80 3.44 6.36
N CYS A 182 -15.46 3.07 5.26
CA CYS A 182 -16.11 4.02 4.35
C CYS A 182 -17.31 4.74 4.99
N THR A 183 -18.04 4.10 5.91
CA THR A 183 -19.17 4.73 6.62
C THR A 183 -18.73 5.59 7.80
N SER A 184 -17.53 5.37 8.34
CA SER A 184 -16.96 6.13 9.44
C SER A 184 -16.45 7.53 9.06
N THR A 185 -16.37 7.84 7.78
CA THR A 185 -15.85 9.11 7.26
C THR A 185 -16.75 9.71 6.18
N ILE A 186 -16.83 11.04 6.15
CA ILE A 186 -17.45 11.79 5.05
C ILE A 186 -16.42 12.23 4.01
N ASP A 187 -15.12 12.04 4.27
CA ASP A 187 -14.04 12.42 3.37
C ASP A 187 -13.92 11.41 2.22
N TYR A 188 -14.24 11.86 1.00
CA TYR A 188 -14.19 11.04 -0.22
C TYR A 188 -12.77 10.58 -0.56
N VAL A 189 -11.74 11.38 -0.27
CA VAL A 189 -10.34 10.96 -0.49
C VAL A 189 -10.00 9.80 0.44
N GLN A 190 -10.45 9.88 1.69
CA GLN A 190 -10.28 8.80 2.67
C GLN A 190 -11.05 7.52 2.26
N LYS A 191 -12.26 7.66 1.72
CA LYS A 191 -13.01 6.51 1.16
C LYS A 191 -12.27 5.88 -0.02
N ALA A 192 -11.81 6.69 -0.97
CA ALA A 192 -11.03 6.23 -2.13
C ALA A 192 -9.75 5.49 -1.67
N TYR A 193 -9.07 6.00 -0.65
CA TYR A 193 -7.90 5.36 -0.04
C TYR A 193 -8.21 3.95 0.50
N TYR A 194 -9.33 3.76 1.21
CA TYR A 194 -9.73 2.44 1.70
C TYR A 194 -10.08 1.48 0.56
N ILE A 195 -10.78 1.97 -0.46
CA ILE A 195 -11.13 1.17 -1.64
C ILE A 195 -9.86 0.76 -2.39
N ALA A 196 -8.90 1.68 -2.63
CA ALA A 196 -7.64 1.39 -3.30
C ALA A 196 -6.87 0.25 -2.61
N GLN A 197 -6.83 0.23 -1.28
CA GLN A 197 -6.22 -0.86 -0.52
C GLN A 197 -6.96 -2.20 -0.72
N PHE A 198 -8.29 -2.19 -0.67
CA PHE A 198 -9.07 -3.41 -0.90
C PHE A 198 -8.82 -3.97 -2.30
N LEU A 199 -8.83 -3.09 -3.32
CA LEU A 199 -8.53 -3.45 -4.71
C LEU A 199 -7.10 -4.01 -4.84
N GLY A 200 -6.12 -3.42 -4.14
CA GLY A 200 -4.74 -3.93 -4.12
C GLY A 200 -4.66 -5.35 -3.58
N ARG A 201 -5.39 -5.66 -2.51
CA ARG A 201 -5.48 -7.03 -1.97
C ARG A 201 -6.10 -7.99 -2.98
N LEU A 202 -7.18 -7.60 -3.63
CA LEU A 202 -7.84 -8.42 -4.64
C LEU A 202 -6.92 -8.69 -5.83
N HIS A 203 -6.16 -7.69 -6.27
CA HIS A 203 -5.19 -7.84 -7.34
C HIS A 203 -4.07 -8.83 -6.98
N ALA A 204 -3.55 -8.78 -5.76
CA ALA A 204 -2.58 -9.77 -5.29
C ALA A 204 -3.15 -11.19 -5.26
N LEU A 205 -4.42 -11.38 -4.87
CA LEU A 205 -5.08 -12.68 -4.96
C LEU A 205 -5.20 -13.18 -6.41
N GLN A 206 -5.50 -12.28 -7.35
CA GLN A 206 -5.52 -12.59 -8.78
C GLN A 206 -4.14 -13.03 -9.30
N ILE A 207 -3.05 -12.42 -8.83
CA ILE A 207 -1.69 -12.85 -9.17
C ILE A 207 -1.36 -14.24 -8.59
N ILE A 208 -1.77 -14.51 -7.36
CA ILE A 208 -1.38 -15.74 -6.63
C ILE A 208 -2.23 -16.94 -7.05
N PHE A 209 -3.55 -16.77 -7.22
CA PHE A 209 -4.47 -17.84 -7.59
C PHE A 209 -5.24 -17.50 -8.89
N PRO A 210 -4.54 -17.34 -10.04
CA PRO A 210 -5.14 -16.86 -11.28
C PRO A 210 -6.20 -17.81 -11.86
N ASN A 211 -6.17 -19.10 -11.53
CA ASN A 211 -7.17 -20.06 -12.00
C ASN A 211 -8.50 -19.96 -11.24
N HIS A 212 -8.51 -19.28 -10.09
CA HIS A 212 -9.73 -19.04 -9.33
C HIS A 212 -10.19 -17.59 -9.45
N PHE A 213 -9.32 -16.63 -9.16
CA PHE A 213 -9.58 -15.19 -9.32
C PHE A 213 -9.37 -14.78 -10.79
N THR A 214 -10.09 -15.43 -11.70
CA THR A 214 -10.08 -15.12 -13.13
C THR A 214 -10.68 -13.74 -13.38
N ASP A 215 -10.46 -13.18 -14.57
CA ASP A 215 -11.10 -11.92 -14.95
C ASP A 215 -12.63 -12.01 -14.88
N GLU A 216 -13.20 -13.18 -15.19
CA GLU A 216 -14.63 -13.46 -15.04
C GLU A 216 -15.07 -13.41 -13.57
N TYR A 217 -14.36 -14.10 -12.67
CA TYR A 217 -14.63 -14.04 -11.23
C TYR A 217 -14.58 -12.60 -10.71
N ILE A 218 -13.56 -11.85 -11.10
CA ILE A 218 -13.40 -10.45 -10.69
C ILE A 218 -14.57 -9.60 -11.22
N ASN A 219 -14.96 -9.77 -12.48
CA ASN A 219 -16.07 -9.03 -13.09
C ASN A 219 -17.43 -9.32 -12.45
N GLU A 220 -17.62 -10.54 -11.95
CA GLU A 220 -18.83 -11.01 -11.27
C GLU A 220 -18.78 -10.86 -9.75
N TYR A 221 -17.66 -10.37 -9.20
CA TYR A 221 -17.50 -10.23 -7.76
C TYR A 221 -18.59 -9.30 -7.20
N GLN A 222 -19.36 -9.79 -6.22
CA GLN A 222 -20.59 -9.15 -5.74
C GLN A 222 -20.44 -7.65 -5.42
N TYR A 223 -19.28 -7.23 -4.90
CA TYR A 223 -19.04 -5.84 -4.53
C TYR A 223 -19.02 -4.90 -5.75
N PHE A 224 -18.59 -5.42 -6.90
CA PHE A 224 -18.52 -4.69 -8.17
C PHE A 224 -19.87 -4.65 -8.89
N SER A 225 -20.73 -5.64 -8.68
CA SER A 225 -22.07 -5.70 -9.28
C SER A 225 -22.91 -4.47 -8.90
N ASP A 226 -22.78 -4.00 -7.66
CA ASP A 226 -23.48 -2.81 -7.17
C ASP A 226 -22.71 -1.50 -7.43
N ASN A 227 -21.44 -1.59 -7.86
CA ASN A 227 -20.55 -0.44 -7.99
C ASN A 227 -19.67 -0.55 -9.25
N GLN A 228 -20.29 -0.35 -10.43
CA GLN A 228 -19.61 -0.45 -11.72
C GLN A 228 -18.32 0.38 -11.80
N TRP A 229 -18.30 1.58 -11.20
CA TRP A 229 -17.12 2.44 -11.20
C TRP A 229 -15.94 1.85 -10.41
N ILE A 230 -16.19 1.07 -9.34
CA ILE A 230 -15.12 0.41 -8.57
C ILE A 230 -14.48 -0.69 -9.44
N LYS A 231 -15.29 -1.39 -10.23
CA LYS A 231 -14.80 -2.36 -11.22
C LYS A 231 -13.95 -1.69 -12.29
N ASP A 232 -14.43 -0.59 -12.85
CA ASP A 232 -13.69 0.18 -13.85
C ASP A 232 -12.37 0.69 -13.26
N TRP A 233 -12.39 1.12 -12.01
CA TRP A 233 -11.19 1.54 -11.29
C TRP A 233 -10.22 0.39 -11.03
N TYR A 234 -10.70 -0.79 -10.63
CA TYR A 234 -9.88 -1.99 -10.50
C TYR A 234 -9.13 -2.30 -11.78
N TRP A 235 -9.85 -2.34 -12.91
CA TRP A 235 -9.25 -2.61 -14.21
C TRP A 235 -8.31 -1.52 -14.69
N PHE A 236 -8.60 -0.25 -14.37
CA PHE A 236 -7.64 0.83 -14.61
C PHE A 236 -6.34 0.57 -13.84
N LEU A 237 -6.42 0.32 -12.53
CA LEU A 237 -5.25 0.15 -11.68
C LEU A 237 -4.43 -1.08 -12.08
N SER A 238 -5.08 -2.23 -12.34
CA SER A 238 -4.42 -3.49 -12.71
C SER A 238 -3.77 -3.46 -14.10
N ASN A 239 -4.23 -2.60 -15.01
CA ASN A 239 -3.61 -2.41 -16.33
C ASN A 239 -2.49 -1.35 -16.34
N ASN A 240 -2.40 -0.52 -15.29
CA ASN A 240 -1.47 0.60 -15.17
C ASN A 240 -0.47 0.41 -14.02
N LEU A 241 0.11 -0.79 -13.87
CA LEU A 241 1.01 -1.15 -12.75
C LEU A 241 2.39 -0.47 -12.72
N SER A 242 2.70 0.41 -13.66
CA SER A 242 3.92 1.23 -13.61
C SER A 242 3.56 2.71 -13.52
N VAL A 243 4.45 3.47 -12.90
CA VAL A 243 4.27 4.92 -12.72
C VAL A 243 4.11 5.64 -14.06
N GLU A 244 4.82 5.21 -15.10
CA GLU A 244 4.72 5.78 -16.44
C GLU A 244 3.36 5.50 -17.09
N LYS A 245 2.82 4.28 -16.92
CA LYS A 245 1.50 3.93 -17.43
C LYS A 245 0.41 4.72 -16.71
N LEU A 246 0.48 4.78 -15.38
CA LEU A 246 -0.39 5.64 -14.57
C LEU A 246 -0.34 7.07 -15.08
N TYR A 247 0.84 7.69 -15.16
CA TYR A 247 0.98 9.10 -15.51
C TYR A 247 0.42 9.41 -16.89
N LYS A 248 0.62 8.50 -17.85
CA LYS A 248 0.06 8.61 -19.21
C LYS A 248 -1.46 8.57 -19.22
N ASN A 249 -2.06 7.74 -18.37
CA ASN A 249 -3.50 7.45 -18.38
C ASN A 249 -4.27 8.08 -17.21
N GLN A 250 -3.64 8.92 -16.38
CA GLN A 250 -4.23 9.47 -15.16
C GLN A 250 -5.55 10.22 -15.37
N ASN A 251 -5.78 10.81 -16.56
CA ASN A 251 -7.04 11.47 -16.90
C ASN A 251 -8.22 10.50 -16.96
N GLU A 252 -7.99 9.23 -17.30
CA GLU A 252 -9.01 8.19 -17.26
C GLU A 252 -9.38 7.85 -15.81
N MET A 253 -8.37 7.70 -14.94
CA MET A 253 -8.60 7.52 -13.50
C MET A 253 -9.37 8.70 -12.91
N ILE A 254 -9.00 9.94 -13.27
CA ILE A 254 -9.71 11.14 -12.82
C ILE A 254 -11.18 11.07 -13.21
N LYS A 255 -11.53 10.68 -14.45
CA LYS A 255 -12.93 10.53 -14.87
C LYS A 255 -13.68 9.48 -14.06
N ILE A 256 -13.09 8.31 -13.86
CA ILE A 256 -13.69 7.24 -13.06
C ILE A 256 -14.00 7.74 -11.64
N LEU A 257 -13.07 8.49 -11.03
CA LEU A 257 -13.24 9.05 -9.69
C LEU A 257 -14.23 10.23 -9.67
N GLU A 258 -14.13 11.16 -10.62
CA GLU A 258 -14.97 12.36 -10.69
C GLU A 258 -16.46 12.05 -10.82
N GLU A 259 -16.80 11.09 -11.68
CA GLU A 259 -18.18 10.72 -11.97
C GLU A 259 -18.86 9.99 -10.79
N ASN A 260 -18.11 9.56 -9.76
CA ASN A 260 -18.64 8.63 -8.76
C ASN A 260 -18.30 9.00 -7.30
N LEU A 261 -17.14 9.61 -7.03
CA LEU A 261 -16.72 10.00 -5.67
C LEU A 261 -17.19 11.40 -5.26
N PHE A 262 -17.44 12.31 -6.20
CA PHE A 262 -17.86 13.70 -5.89
C PHE A 262 -19.40 13.88 -5.90
N ILE A 263 -20.15 12.79 -6.08
CA ILE A 263 -21.63 12.75 -6.04
C ILE A 263 -22.16 12.11 -4.75
N LEU A 264 -21.34 11.32 -4.04
CA LEU A 264 -21.63 10.85 -2.68
C LEU A 264 -21.54 12.00 -1.67
#